data_AF-A0A1V9ZFU4-F1
#
_entry.id   AF-A0A1V9ZFU4-F1
#
_cell.length_a   1.000
_cell.length_b   1.000
_cell.length_c   1.000
_cell.angle_alpha   90.00
_cell.angle_beta   90.00
_cell.angle_gamma   90.00
#
_symmetry.space_group_name_H-M   'P 1'
#
loop_
_entity.id
_entity.type
_entity.pdbx_description
1 polymer ?
#
loop_
_entity_poly.entity_id
_entity_poly.type
_entity_poly.pdbx_seq_one_letter_code
_entity_poly.pdbx_strand_id
1 'polypeptide(L)'
;MDKELVGKQHRKSKSGAKVNKKKKNAAQKNEQAKNAKNNPKAFGVSKIGKAKRMTQRNLDKAHQKEYVPLVDRTEDTPPPITVVVMGPPGSGKSTLIRSLVKRYTRHNIGEIKGPITVISGKDRRITFFECPNDLNAMIDLAKIADLVLLMVDASFGFEMETFEFLNILQVSGFPKVMGILTHLDKFKNNKSLRQTKKRLKNRFWTEIYQGAKLFYFSGIVSNKYPKGEINNMCLYIARVKFRPLTWRNSHPYLLVDRFEDVTHPDVIQQNPVADRKITLYGYLRGTHLKPGMKIHVAGAGDFYMESITSLPDPCPLPSKNSEKVKKHLSQKDIMLYAPIVGNIMFDKDAVYINLGQVNYSKKDDIDGDDDEVRGKGGEGTEMVQSLQQLESGLGIDERLKGATLSLFKNTAAIRADELDSDSENEDNDAANDDSDEDDDDEDDEDDDDDEQNVGKSNPTESIE
;
A
#
# COMPACT_ATOMS: atom_id res chain seq x y z
N MET A 1 37.22 89.36 -71.44
CA MET A 1 35.76 89.38 -71.17
C MET A 1 35.51 88.09 -70.42
N ASP A 2 35.31 88.15 -69.10
CA ASP A 2 35.38 86.93 -68.30
C ASP A 2 34.26 86.92 -67.26
N LYS A 3 33.49 85.82 -67.24
CA LYS A 3 32.47 85.53 -66.25
C LYS A 3 32.54 84.05 -65.91
N GLU A 4 33.01 83.75 -64.70
CA GLU A 4 33.09 82.38 -64.20
C GLU A 4 31.69 81.74 -64.09
N LEU A 5 31.51 80.57 -64.69
CA LEU A 5 30.26 79.81 -64.60
C LEU A 5 30.24 78.94 -63.35
N VAL A 6 29.91 79.55 -62.21
CA VAL A 6 29.74 78.85 -60.92
C VAL A 6 28.56 77.86 -61.01
N GLY A 7 28.88 76.57 -61.15
CA GLY A 7 27.89 75.49 -61.28
C GLY A 7 27.04 75.30 -60.01
N LYS A 8 25.71 75.36 -60.15
CA LYS A 8 24.76 75.15 -59.04
C LYS A 8 24.80 73.71 -58.54
N GLN A 9 25.16 73.50 -57.27
CA GLN A 9 25.14 72.15 -56.67
C GLN A 9 23.71 71.60 -56.51
N HIS A 10 23.53 70.31 -56.84
CA HIS A 10 22.23 69.64 -56.72
C HIS A 10 21.82 69.39 -55.26
N ARG A 11 20.59 69.79 -54.92
CA ARG A 11 20.01 69.67 -53.57
C ARG A 11 19.68 68.21 -53.25
N LYS A 12 20.38 67.61 -52.28
CA LYS A 12 20.13 66.23 -51.81
C LYS A 12 18.70 66.09 -51.28
N SER A 13 17.94 65.10 -51.76
CA SER A 13 16.56 64.89 -51.33
C SER A 13 16.47 64.49 -49.84
N LYS A 14 15.45 65.00 -49.14
CA LYS A 14 15.21 64.74 -47.71
C LYS A 14 14.17 63.64 -47.42
N SER A 15 13.50 63.14 -48.46
CA SER A 15 12.42 62.14 -48.40
C SER A 15 12.56 61.06 -49.49
N GLY A 16 11.75 60.00 -49.40
CA GLY A 16 11.71 58.89 -50.36
C GLY A 16 12.57 57.68 -49.96
N ALA A 17 12.36 56.56 -50.66
CA ALA A 17 12.92 55.25 -50.30
C ALA A 17 14.45 55.21 -50.16
N LYS A 18 15.20 55.91 -51.02
CA LYS A 18 16.67 56.01 -50.91
C LYS A 18 17.12 56.72 -49.62
N VAL A 19 16.36 57.70 -49.12
CA VAL A 19 16.66 58.40 -47.85
C VAL A 19 16.29 57.54 -46.66
N ASN A 20 15.14 56.87 -46.70
CA ASN A 20 14.73 55.94 -45.63
C ASN A 20 15.68 54.74 -45.52
N LYS A 21 16.21 54.23 -46.65
CA LYS A 21 17.28 53.21 -46.66
C LYS A 21 18.58 53.75 -46.06
N LYS A 22 18.99 54.98 -46.35
CA LYS A 22 20.14 55.62 -45.66
C LYS A 22 19.90 55.82 -44.15
N LYS A 23 18.71 56.22 -43.72
CA LYS A 23 18.35 56.34 -42.29
C LYS A 23 18.39 54.98 -41.57
N LYS A 24 17.83 53.91 -42.17
CA LYS A 24 17.94 52.54 -41.62
C LYS A 24 19.40 52.07 -41.52
N ASN A 25 20.21 52.32 -42.56
CA ASN A 25 21.63 51.96 -42.53
C ASN A 25 22.42 52.76 -41.46
N ALA A 26 22.06 54.02 -41.20
CA ALA A 26 22.67 54.82 -40.12
C ALA A 26 22.26 54.31 -38.73
N ALA A 27 20.98 53.98 -38.53
CA ALA A 27 20.51 53.36 -37.28
C ALA A 27 21.23 52.03 -37.00
N GLN A 28 21.34 51.15 -38.01
CA GLN A 28 22.08 49.88 -37.89
C GLN A 28 23.57 50.07 -37.59
N LYS A 29 24.21 51.14 -38.10
CA LYS A 29 25.58 51.48 -37.71
C LYS A 29 25.69 51.91 -36.25
N ASN A 30 24.72 52.68 -35.74
CA ASN A 30 24.71 53.10 -34.34
C ASN A 30 24.40 51.92 -33.39
N GLU A 31 23.57 50.95 -33.79
CA GLU A 31 23.41 49.69 -33.04
C GLU A 31 24.70 48.85 -33.06
N GLN A 32 25.37 48.73 -34.22
CA GLN A 32 26.65 48.02 -34.34
C GLN A 32 27.76 48.67 -33.49
N ALA A 33 27.75 50.00 -33.35
CA ALA A 33 28.68 50.71 -32.45
C ALA A 33 28.38 50.43 -30.95
N LYS A 34 27.10 50.27 -30.56
CA LYS A 34 26.73 49.92 -29.18
C LYS A 34 27.05 48.45 -28.85
N ASN A 35 26.89 47.54 -29.81
CA ASN A 35 27.17 46.10 -29.65
C ASN A 35 28.60 45.69 -30.05
N ALA A 36 29.55 46.64 -30.10
CA ALA A 36 30.84 46.49 -30.78
C ALA A 36 31.74 45.32 -30.29
N LYS A 37 31.52 44.75 -29.10
CA LYS A 37 32.26 43.57 -28.61
C LYS A 37 31.87 42.25 -29.29
N ASN A 38 30.68 42.14 -29.89
CA ASN A 38 30.20 40.92 -30.54
C ASN A 38 29.66 41.21 -31.94
N ASN A 39 30.33 40.73 -32.99
CA ASN A 39 29.90 40.91 -34.38
C ASN A 39 28.68 40.01 -34.70
N PRO A 40 27.45 40.56 -34.86
CA PRO A 40 26.25 39.75 -35.06
C PRO A 40 26.21 39.03 -36.41
N LYS A 41 27.10 39.37 -37.36
CA LYS A 41 27.24 38.65 -38.64
C LYS A 41 28.08 37.38 -38.50
N ALA A 42 28.97 37.31 -37.51
CA ALA A 42 29.76 36.10 -37.24
C ALA A 42 28.91 35.01 -36.59
N PHE A 43 27.96 35.39 -35.73
CA PHE A 43 27.01 34.47 -35.07
C PHE A 43 25.80 34.08 -35.95
N GLY A 44 25.97 34.08 -37.27
CA GLY A 44 24.92 33.69 -38.23
C GLY A 44 24.78 32.17 -38.36
N VAL A 45 23.54 31.66 -38.39
CA VAL A 45 23.31 30.20 -38.48
C VAL A 45 23.34 29.72 -39.95
N SER A 46 24.32 28.89 -40.29
CA SER A 46 24.60 28.41 -41.66
C SER A 46 23.44 27.71 -42.38
N LYS A 47 22.48 27.14 -41.65
CA LYS A 47 21.29 26.46 -42.22
C LYS A 47 19.99 26.98 -41.61
N ILE A 48 19.67 28.26 -41.90
CA ILE A 48 18.48 29.00 -41.40
C ILE A 48 17.19 28.16 -41.44
N GLY A 49 16.91 27.44 -42.53
CA GLY A 49 15.70 26.60 -42.63
C GLY A 49 15.67 25.42 -41.67
N LYS A 50 16.82 24.77 -41.41
CA LYS A 50 16.93 23.71 -40.38
C LYS A 50 16.83 24.29 -38.98
N ALA A 51 17.45 25.46 -38.75
CA ALA A 51 17.38 26.19 -37.50
C ALA A 51 15.93 26.56 -37.15
N LYS A 52 15.20 27.23 -38.05
CA LYS A 52 13.78 27.60 -37.85
C LYS A 52 12.91 26.39 -37.48
N ARG A 53 13.05 25.27 -38.20
CA ARG A 53 12.31 24.02 -37.90
C ARG A 53 12.69 23.43 -36.53
N MET A 54 13.95 23.52 -36.12
CA MET A 54 14.41 23.06 -34.81
C MET A 54 13.94 23.98 -33.67
N THR A 55 14.03 25.29 -33.84
CA THR A 55 13.51 26.29 -32.89
C THR A 55 12.01 26.12 -32.71
N GLN A 56 11.24 26.02 -33.80
CA GLN A 56 9.80 25.76 -33.74
C GLN A 56 9.50 24.47 -32.98
N ARG A 57 10.09 23.33 -33.38
CA ARG A 57 9.90 22.04 -32.68
C ARG A 57 10.28 22.09 -31.19
N ASN A 58 11.25 22.93 -30.81
CA ASN A 58 11.66 23.10 -29.42
C ASN A 58 10.70 24.01 -28.64
N LEU A 59 10.12 25.03 -29.27
CA LEU A 59 9.04 25.85 -28.71
C LEU A 59 7.75 25.04 -28.55
N ASP A 60 7.35 24.28 -29.58
CA ASP A 60 6.19 23.37 -29.53
C ASP A 60 6.33 22.37 -28.35
N LYS A 61 7.55 21.85 -28.14
CA LYS A 61 7.91 20.98 -27.01
C LYS A 61 8.04 21.67 -25.65
N ALA A 62 8.26 22.99 -25.61
CA ALA A 62 8.27 23.76 -24.38
C ALA A 62 6.84 24.02 -23.93
N HIS A 63 6.00 24.52 -24.86
CA HIS A 63 4.58 24.71 -24.66
C HIS A 63 3.84 23.41 -24.29
N GLN A 64 4.22 22.25 -24.88
CA GLN A 64 3.69 20.93 -24.46
C GLN A 64 4.14 20.46 -23.06
N LYS A 65 5.11 21.14 -22.43
CA LYS A 65 5.52 20.91 -21.04
C LYS A 65 4.97 21.95 -20.06
N GLU A 66 4.36 23.03 -20.55
CA GLU A 66 3.73 24.02 -19.69
C GLU A 66 2.44 23.42 -19.10
N TYR A 67 2.34 23.46 -17.78
CA TYR A 67 1.18 22.98 -17.03
C TYR A 67 0.82 24.02 -15.97
N VAL A 68 -0.48 24.12 -15.64
CA VAL A 68 -0.94 24.96 -14.53
C VAL A 68 -0.24 24.47 -13.25
N PRO A 69 0.59 25.32 -12.58
CA PRO A 69 1.25 24.93 -11.36
C PRO A 69 0.20 24.69 -10.27
N LEU A 70 0.24 23.51 -9.68
CA LEU A 70 -0.57 23.14 -8.53
C LEU A 70 0.36 23.01 -7.33
N VAL A 71 -0.06 23.51 -6.17
CA VAL A 71 0.62 23.25 -4.90
C VAL A 71 0.49 21.76 -4.61
N ASP A 72 1.61 21.08 -4.39
CA ASP A 72 1.62 19.72 -3.84
C ASP A 72 1.64 19.81 -2.31
N ARG A 73 0.85 18.98 -1.62
CA ARG A 73 0.74 18.93 -0.15
C ARG A 73 1.01 17.53 0.42
N THR A 74 1.59 16.62 -0.37
CA THR A 74 2.03 15.33 0.16
C THR A 74 3.10 15.49 1.24
N GLU A 75 2.88 14.86 2.39
CA GLU A 75 3.85 14.78 3.49
C GLU A 75 5.10 13.95 3.13
N ASP A 76 6.21 14.17 3.85
CA ASP A 76 7.50 13.48 3.62
C ASP A 76 7.42 11.96 3.70
N THR A 77 6.53 11.42 4.54
CA THR A 77 6.12 10.00 4.45
C THR A 77 4.70 9.87 3.89
N PRO A 78 4.54 9.62 2.58
CA PRO A 78 3.22 9.60 1.98
C PRO A 78 2.35 8.42 2.49
N PRO A 79 1.02 8.58 2.52
CA PRO A 79 0.11 7.48 2.77
C PRO A 79 0.17 6.44 1.62
N PRO A 80 -0.29 5.20 1.84
CA PRO A 80 -0.27 4.16 0.81
C PRO A 80 -1.10 4.53 -0.41
N ILE A 81 -0.51 4.50 -1.60
CA ILE A 81 -1.18 4.90 -2.85
C ILE A 81 -2.40 3.99 -3.10
N THR A 82 -3.59 4.59 -3.29
CA THR A 82 -4.82 3.81 -3.52
C THR A 82 -4.87 3.30 -4.95
N VAL A 83 -4.84 1.98 -5.11
CA VAL A 83 -4.95 1.28 -6.39
C VAL A 83 -6.29 0.54 -6.43
N VAL A 84 -7.27 1.10 -7.11
CA VAL A 84 -8.58 0.47 -7.32
C VAL A 84 -8.51 -0.47 -8.52
N VAL A 85 -8.98 -1.71 -8.33
CA VAL A 85 -9.19 -2.68 -9.41
C VAL A 85 -10.67 -2.65 -9.79
N MET A 86 -10.97 -2.15 -10.99
CA MET A 86 -12.31 -2.15 -11.56
C MET A 86 -12.33 -3.04 -12.80
N GLY A 87 -13.41 -3.79 -12.98
CA GLY A 87 -13.72 -4.56 -14.17
C GLY A 87 -15.06 -5.27 -13.97
N PRO A 88 -15.68 -5.75 -15.07
CA PRO A 88 -17.01 -6.36 -15.02
C PRO A 88 -17.07 -7.63 -14.15
N PRO A 89 -18.27 -8.19 -13.87
CA PRO A 89 -18.40 -9.50 -13.25
C PRO A 89 -17.57 -10.55 -14.00
N GLY A 90 -16.93 -11.47 -13.28
CA GLY A 90 -16.10 -12.54 -13.88
C GLY A 90 -14.80 -12.08 -14.57
N SER A 91 -14.52 -10.78 -14.72
CA SER A 91 -13.34 -10.25 -15.44
C SER A 91 -11.97 -10.65 -14.86
N GLY A 92 -11.94 -11.08 -13.59
CA GLY A 92 -10.77 -11.60 -12.88
C GLY A 92 -10.22 -10.73 -11.74
N LYS A 93 -10.96 -9.71 -11.29
CA LYS A 93 -10.58 -8.73 -10.25
C LYS A 93 -9.80 -9.32 -9.06
N SER A 94 -10.41 -10.19 -8.27
CA SER A 94 -9.77 -10.79 -7.08
C SER A 94 -8.57 -11.66 -7.43
N THR A 95 -8.60 -12.34 -8.58
CA THR A 95 -7.46 -13.11 -9.11
C THR A 95 -6.30 -12.21 -9.53
N LEU A 96 -6.56 -10.97 -9.98
CA LEU A 96 -5.52 -9.95 -10.22
C LEU A 96 -4.84 -9.55 -8.90
N ILE A 97 -5.62 -9.25 -7.86
CA ILE A 97 -5.09 -8.81 -6.57
C ILE A 97 -4.33 -9.96 -5.88
N ARG A 98 -4.87 -11.20 -5.84
CA ARG A 98 -4.14 -12.40 -5.38
C ARG A 98 -2.79 -12.55 -6.09
N SER A 99 -2.78 -12.34 -7.41
CA SER A 99 -1.57 -12.42 -8.24
C SER A 99 -0.56 -11.32 -7.95
N LEU A 100 -1.03 -10.09 -7.71
CA LEU A 100 -0.21 -8.93 -7.33
C LEU A 100 0.41 -9.09 -5.94
N VAL A 101 -0.41 -9.40 -4.93
CA VAL A 101 0.07 -9.57 -3.55
C VAL A 101 1.07 -10.71 -3.48
N LYS A 102 0.78 -11.87 -4.11
CA LYS A 102 1.74 -12.98 -4.23
C LYS A 102 3.05 -12.59 -4.94
N ARG A 103 3.04 -11.59 -5.83
CA ARG A 103 4.26 -11.09 -6.49
C ARG A 103 5.09 -10.16 -5.59
N TYR A 104 4.45 -9.34 -4.76
CA TYR A 104 5.11 -8.48 -3.79
C TYR A 104 5.56 -9.27 -2.56
N THR A 105 4.60 -9.76 -1.76
CA THR A 105 4.80 -10.28 -0.40
C THR A 105 5.23 -11.74 -0.38
N ARG A 106 5.07 -12.48 -1.48
CA ARG A 106 5.25 -13.93 -1.59
C ARG A 106 4.27 -14.79 -0.78
N HIS A 107 3.38 -14.21 0.02
CA HIS A 107 2.30 -14.94 0.70
C HIS A 107 1.18 -15.31 -0.29
N ASN A 108 0.54 -16.47 -0.09
CA ASN A 108 -0.74 -16.75 -0.74
C ASN A 108 -1.85 -16.06 0.06
N ILE A 109 -2.89 -15.60 -0.62
CA ILE A 109 -4.15 -15.13 -0.02
C ILE A 109 -5.29 -15.93 -0.69
N GLY A 110 -6.27 -16.36 0.12
CA GLY A 110 -7.43 -17.13 -0.30
C GLY A 110 -8.55 -16.26 -0.85
N GLU A 111 -9.44 -15.80 0.02
CA GLU A 111 -10.44 -14.77 -0.31
C GLU A 111 -9.83 -13.35 -0.26
N ILE A 112 -10.54 -12.33 -0.75
CA ILE A 112 -10.15 -10.91 -0.69
C ILE A 112 -11.39 -10.08 -0.33
N LYS A 113 -11.31 -9.33 0.77
CA LYS A 113 -12.38 -8.47 1.31
C LYS A 113 -11.77 -7.14 1.80
N GLY A 114 -12.25 -6.01 1.28
CA GLY A 114 -11.73 -4.69 1.67
C GLY A 114 -10.29 -4.38 1.20
N PRO A 115 -9.59 -3.45 1.85
CA PRO A 115 -8.26 -2.99 1.43
C PRO A 115 -7.12 -3.95 1.82
N ILE A 116 -6.14 -4.08 0.92
CA ILE A 116 -4.90 -4.82 1.16
C ILE A 116 -3.69 -3.91 0.93
N THR A 117 -3.00 -3.54 2.00
CA THR A 117 -1.81 -2.68 1.97
C THR A 117 -0.52 -3.50 1.90
N VAL A 118 0.36 -3.18 0.95
CA VAL A 118 1.67 -3.84 0.76
C VAL A 118 2.80 -2.85 0.50
N ILE A 119 4.01 -3.19 0.94
CA ILE A 119 5.21 -2.42 0.61
C ILE A 119 5.70 -2.82 -0.80
N SER A 120 5.72 -1.84 -1.72
CA SER A 120 6.12 -2.04 -3.13
C SER A 120 7.54 -1.56 -3.42
N GLY A 121 8.14 -0.80 -2.51
CA GLY A 121 9.45 -0.16 -2.63
C GLY A 121 9.76 0.63 -1.35
N LYS A 122 10.99 1.14 -1.22
CA LYS A 122 11.49 1.72 0.04
C LYS A 122 10.67 2.89 0.54
N ASP A 123 10.33 3.80 -0.37
CA ASP A 123 9.56 5.02 -0.09
C ASP A 123 8.12 4.90 -0.63
N ARG A 124 7.67 3.66 -0.90
CA ARG A 124 6.42 3.43 -1.65
C ARG A 124 5.69 2.15 -1.22
N ARG A 125 4.60 2.37 -0.50
CA ARG A 125 3.56 1.40 -0.15
C ARG A 125 2.27 1.66 -0.95
N ILE A 126 1.45 0.63 -1.10
CA ILE A 126 0.30 0.58 -2.01
C ILE A 126 -0.86 -0.13 -1.32
N THR A 127 -2.06 0.44 -1.36
CA THR A 127 -3.30 -0.25 -0.97
C THR A 127 -4.05 -0.69 -2.21
N PHE A 128 -4.29 -1.98 -2.36
CA PHE A 128 -5.22 -2.52 -3.36
C PHE A 128 -6.63 -2.54 -2.79
N PHE A 129 -7.61 -2.12 -3.59
CA PHE A 129 -9.04 -2.24 -3.26
C PHE A 129 -9.78 -2.84 -4.45
N GLU A 130 -10.62 -3.85 -4.22
CA GLU A 130 -11.48 -4.44 -5.25
C GLU A 130 -12.78 -3.65 -5.36
N CYS A 131 -13.11 -3.14 -6.55
CA CYS A 131 -14.39 -2.49 -6.77
C CYS A 131 -15.50 -3.55 -6.86
N PRO A 132 -16.51 -3.53 -5.98
CA PRO A 132 -17.73 -4.30 -6.20
C PRO A 132 -18.51 -3.70 -7.39
N ASN A 133 -19.49 -4.45 -7.90
CA ASN A 133 -20.27 -4.06 -9.09
C ASN A 133 -21.42 -3.07 -8.78
N ASP A 134 -21.32 -2.28 -7.70
CA ASP A 134 -22.30 -1.26 -7.36
C ASP A 134 -21.88 0.13 -7.86
N LEU A 135 -22.85 0.90 -8.35
CA LEU A 135 -22.63 2.23 -8.91
C LEU A 135 -22.19 3.25 -7.84
N ASN A 136 -22.70 3.14 -6.61
CA ASN A 136 -22.32 4.05 -5.52
C ASN A 136 -20.88 3.77 -5.08
N ALA A 137 -20.55 2.49 -4.87
CA ALA A 137 -19.17 2.06 -4.61
C ALA A 137 -18.20 2.46 -5.75
N MET A 138 -18.61 2.36 -7.02
CA MET A 138 -17.85 2.89 -8.17
C MET A 138 -17.62 4.40 -8.05
N ILE A 139 -18.64 5.18 -7.68
CA ILE A 139 -18.54 6.64 -7.49
C ILE A 139 -17.57 6.98 -6.35
N ASP A 140 -17.65 6.31 -5.21
CA ASP A 140 -16.79 6.60 -4.06
C ASP A 140 -15.34 6.16 -4.26
N LEU A 141 -15.14 4.99 -4.89
CA LEU A 141 -13.80 4.54 -5.27
C LEU A 141 -13.17 5.44 -6.34
N ALA A 142 -13.95 5.98 -7.29
CA ALA A 142 -13.47 6.97 -8.26
C ALA A 142 -13.00 8.28 -7.59
N LYS A 143 -13.67 8.74 -6.53
CA LYS A 143 -13.23 9.91 -5.74
C LYS A 143 -11.84 9.69 -5.13
N ILE A 144 -11.53 8.48 -4.64
CA ILE A 144 -10.27 8.20 -3.90
C ILE A 144 -9.14 7.54 -4.71
N ALA A 145 -9.39 6.91 -5.86
CA ALA A 145 -8.40 6.10 -6.59
C ALA A 145 -7.25 6.92 -7.22
N ASP A 146 -6.02 6.74 -6.78
CA ASP A 146 -4.82 7.39 -7.37
C ASP A 146 -4.37 6.68 -8.65
N LEU A 147 -4.45 5.35 -8.61
CA LEU A 147 -4.30 4.47 -9.76
C LEU A 147 -5.58 3.64 -9.94
N VAL A 148 -6.02 3.51 -11.19
CA VAL A 148 -7.07 2.59 -11.60
C VAL A 148 -6.45 1.50 -12.46
N LEU A 149 -6.67 0.24 -12.08
CA LEU A 149 -6.43 -0.92 -12.93
C LEU A 149 -7.76 -1.35 -13.53
N LEU A 150 -8.02 -0.94 -14.77
CA LEU A 150 -9.27 -1.25 -15.48
C LEU A 150 -9.11 -2.58 -16.25
N MET A 151 -9.78 -3.61 -15.78
CA MET A 151 -9.84 -4.94 -16.39
C MET A 151 -10.95 -4.99 -17.44
N VAL A 152 -10.65 -5.59 -18.58
CA VAL A 152 -11.56 -5.73 -19.72
C VAL A 152 -11.42 -7.15 -20.26
N ASP A 153 -12.52 -7.90 -20.34
CA ASP A 153 -12.51 -9.23 -20.96
C ASP A 153 -12.28 -9.08 -22.47
N ALA A 154 -11.21 -9.67 -23.02
CA ALA A 154 -10.90 -9.50 -24.43
C ALA A 154 -11.84 -10.27 -25.38
N SER A 155 -12.54 -11.29 -24.88
CA SER A 155 -13.46 -12.13 -25.65
C SER A 155 -14.85 -11.49 -25.81
N PHE A 156 -15.35 -10.82 -24.77
CA PHE A 156 -16.58 -10.04 -24.83
C PHE A 156 -16.33 -8.64 -25.38
N GLY A 157 -15.32 -7.94 -24.83
CA GLY A 157 -14.95 -6.58 -25.17
C GLY A 157 -15.20 -5.61 -24.02
N PHE A 158 -15.64 -4.40 -24.32
CA PHE A 158 -16.03 -3.42 -23.30
C PHE A 158 -17.49 -3.62 -22.90
N GLU A 159 -17.75 -3.58 -21.59
CA GLU A 159 -19.06 -3.73 -20.97
C GLU A 159 -19.54 -2.38 -20.41
N MET A 160 -20.85 -2.21 -20.19
CA MET A 160 -21.41 -0.91 -19.79
C MET A 160 -20.82 -0.39 -18.47
N GLU A 161 -20.65 -1.25 -17.47
CA GLU A 161 -19.94 -0.95 -16.21
C GLU A 161 -18.56 -0.30 -16.44
N THR A 162 -17.82 -0.73 -17.48
CA THR A 162 -16.50 -0.15 -17.79
C THR A 162 -16.58 1.25 -18.40
N PHE A 163 -17.66 1.58 -19.10
CA PHE A 163 -17.91 2.93 -19.62
C PHE A 163 -18.50 3.85 -18.56
N GLU A 164 -19.42 3.36 -17.73
CA GLU A 164 -20.00 4.08 -16.59
C GLU A 164 -18.89 4.53 -15.63
N PHE A 165 -18.01 3.61 -15.20
CA PHE A 165 -16.88 3.95 -14.37
C PHE A 165 -15.90 4.94 -15.03
N LEU A 166 -15.62 4.80 -16.34
CA LEU A 166 -14.78 5.75 -17.06
C LEU A 166 -15.39 7.16 -17.13
N ASN A 167 -16.71 7.26 -17.32
CA ASN A 167 -17.43 8.54 -17.31
C ASN A 167 -17.43 9.17 -15.91
N ILE A 168 -17.65 8.37 -14.86
CA ILE A 168 -17.54 8.80 -13.45
C ILE A 168 -16.14 9.37 -13.18
N LEU A 169 -15.07 8.67 -13.59
CA LEU A 169 -13.68 9.13 -13.42
C LEU A 169 -13.39 10.45 -14.17
N GLN A 170 -14.04 10.70 -15.32
CA GLN A 170 -13.90 11.97 -16.04
C GLN A 170 -14.53 13.13 -15.24
N VAL A 171 -15.65 12.90 -14.55
CA VAL A 171 -16.34 13.91 -13.73
C VAL A 171 -15.67 14.10 -12.36
N SER A 172 -15.27 13.02 -11.68
CA SER A 172 -14.66 13.08 -10.34
C SER A 172 -13.22 13.61 -10.31
N GLY A 173 -12.59 13.74 -11.48
CA GLY A 173 -11.19 14.15 -11.65
C GLY A 173 -10.30 12.98 -12.05
N PHE A 174 -9.94 12.92 -13.33
CA PHE A 174 -9.38 11.74 -13.97
C PHE A 174 -7.99 11.32 -13.42
N PRO A 175 -7.87 10.14 -12.76
CA PRO A 175 -6.61 9.69 -12.17
C PRO A 175 -5.74 8.94 -13.20
N LYS A 176 -4.70 8.22 -12.74
CA LYS A 176 -3.90 7.38 -13.65
C LYS A 176 -4.62 6.06 -13.91
N VAL A 177 -5.12 5.86 -15.13
CA VAL A 177 -5.72 4.58 -15.56
C VAL A 177 -4.70 3.72 -16.32
N MET A 178 -4.61 2.44 -15.96
CA MET A 178 -3.98 1.37 -16.75
C MET A 178 -5.03 0.37 -17.17
N GLY A 179 -4.97 -0.11 -18.41
CA GLY A 179 -5.86 -1.16 -18.90
C GLY A 179 -5.21 -2.53 -18.79
N ILE A 180 -6.01 -3.56 -18.52
CA ILE A 180 -5.60 -4.96 -18.51
C ILE A 180 -6.59 -5.77 -19.34
N LEU A 181 -6.16 -6.31 -20.48
CA LEU A 181 -6.97 -7.29 -21.22
C LEU A 181 -6.78 -8.68 -20.64
N THR A 182 -7.85 -9.29 -20.14
CA THR A 182 -7.90 -10.68 -19.67
C THR A 182 -8.53 -11.60 -20.72
N HIS A 183 -8.56 -12.91 -20.44
CA HIS A 183 -9.22 -13.94 -21.26
C HIS A 183 -8.78 -13.98 -22.73
N LEU A 184 -7.46 -13.87 -22.93
CA LEU A 184 -6.80 -13.98 -24.24
C LEU A 184 -6.60 -15.44 -24.69
N ASP A 185 -6.75 -16.38 -23.76
CA ASP A 185 -6.75 -17.84 -23.89
C ASP A 185 -8.00 -18.37 -24.62
N LYS A 186 -9.17 -17.75 -24.41
CA LYS A 186 -10.42 -18.05 -25.14
C LYS A 186 -10.27 -17.96 -26.67
N PHE A 187 -9.23 -17.29 -27.20
CA PHE A 187 -9.00 -17.11 -28.63
C PHE A 187 -8.20 -18.25 -29.29
N LYS A 188 -8.91 -19.24 -29.84
CA LYS A 188 -8.31 -20.30 -30.69
C LYS A 188 -7.51 -19.76 -31.89
N ASN A 189 -7.89 -18.60 -32.45
CA ASN A 189 -7.33 -18.07 -33.71
C ASN A 189 -6.41 -16.85 -33.52
N ASN A 190 -5.10 -17.06 -33.71
CA ASN A 190 -4.05 -16.03 -33.60
C ASN A 190 -4.27 -14.77 -34.47
N LYS A 191 -4.89 -14.90 -35.66
CA LYS A 191 -5.25 -13.74 -36.51
C LYS A 191 -6.33 -12.88 -35.85
N SER A 192 -7.39 -13.51 -35.34
CA SER A 192 -8.48 -12.84 -34.61
C SER A 192 -7.95 -12.16 -33.35
N LEU A 193 -7.15 -12.88 -32.53
CA LEU A 193 -6.52 -12.34 -31.33
C LEU A 193 -5.74 -11.03 -31.58
N ARG A 194 -4.97 -10.95 -32.68
CA ARG A 194 -4.24 -9.73 -33.06
C ARG A 194 -5.18 -8.59 -33.50
N GLN A 195 -6.26 -8.91 -34.21
CA GLN A 195 -7.27 -7.94 -34.64
C GLN A 195 -8.07 -7.39 -33.46
N THR A 196 -8.52 -8.25 -32.54
CA THR A 196 -9.25 -7.85 -31.33
C THR A 196 -8.36 -7.04 -30.37
N LYS A 197 -7.11 -7.46 -30.14
CA LYS A 197 -6.13 -6.64 -29.38
C LYS A 197 -5.94 -5.25 -30.01
N LYS A 198 -5.95 -5.12 -31.34
CA LYS A 198 -5.89 -3.81 -32.02
C LYS A 198 -7.19 -3.01 -31.86
N ARG A 199 -8.37 -3.63 -32.03
CA ARG A 199 -9.69 -2.99 -31.84
C ARG A 199 -9.86 -2.44 -30.43
N LEU A 200 -9.64 -3.28 -29.41
CA LEU A 200 -9.79 -2.91 -28.00
C LEU A 200 -8.77 -1.84 -27.60
N LYS A 201 -7.51 -1.97 -28.02
CA LYS A 201 -6.49 -0.93 -27.81
C LYS A 201 -6.88 0.42 -28.42
N ASN A 202 -7.41 0.42 -29.65
CA ASN A 202 -7.83 1.65 -30.31
C ASN A 202 -9.00 2.32 -29.56
N ARG A 203 -9.99 1.54 -29.07
CA ARG A 203 -11.10 2.08 -28.26
C ARG A 203 -10.61 2.57 -26.89
N PHE A 204 -9.75 1.81 -26.22
CA PHE A 204 -9.10 2.23 -24.96
C PHE A 204 -8.36 3.57 -25.10
N TRP A 205 -7.78 3.84 -26.27
CA TRP A 205 -7.13 5.12 -26.59
C TRP A 205 -8.08 6.28 -26.92
N THR A 206 -9.33 6.00 -27.33
CA THR A 206 -10.35 7.06 -27.54
C THR A 206 -11.05 7.47 -26.25
N GLU A 207 -11.29 6.56 -25.31
CA GLU A 207 -12.00 6.88 -24.05
C GLU A 207 -11.13 7.55 -22.98
N ILE A 208 -9.81 7.32 -23.02
CA ILE A 208 -8.88 7.67 -21.94
C ILE A 208 -7.89 8.72 -22.42
N TYR A 209 -6.88 8.30 -23.20
CA TYR A 209 -6.00 9.18 -23.97
C TYR A 209 -5.18 8.37 -24.97
N GLN A 210 -4.77 9.03 -26.07
CA GLN A 210 -3.94 8.42 -27.09
C GLN A 210 -2.59 7.99 -26.51
N GLY A 211 -2.25 6.70 -26.62
CA GLY A 211 -1.04 6.14 -26.02
C GLY A 211 -1.19 5.59 -24.60
N ALA A 212 -2.40 5.55 -24.03
CA ALA A 212 -2.65 4.93 -22.72
C ALA A 212 -2.14 3.47 -22.64
N LYS A 213 -1.66 3.08 -21.46
CA LYS A 213 -0.97 1.80 -21.26
C LYS A 213 -1.98 0.67 -21.10
N LEU A 214 -1.87 -0.32 -21.98
CA LEU A 214 -2.65 -1.56 -21.96
C LEU A 214 -1.71 -2.74 -21.75
N PHE A 215 -2.04 -3.61 -20.80
CA PHE A 215 -1.42 -4.91 -20.57
C PHE A 215 -2.26 -6.03 -21.18
N TYR A 216 -1.64 -7.18 -21.41
CA TYR A 216 -2.26 -8.36 -22.02
C TYR A 216 -1.92 -9.54 -21.11
N PHE A 217 -2.92 -10.16 -20.49
CA PHE A 217 -2.75 -11.32 -19.62
C PHE A 217 -3.22 -12.57 -20.35
N SER A 218 -2.30 -13.49 -20.61
CA SER A 218 -2.50 -14.54 -21.61
C SER A 218 -3.54 -15.59 -21.21
N GLY A 219 -3.64 -15.91 -19.91
CA GLY A 219 -4.61 -16.85 -19.33
C GLY A 219 -4.36 -17.05 -17.84
N ILE A 220 -5.01 -18.02 -17.20
CA ILE A 220 -4.86 -18.33 -15.77
C ILE A 220 -4.16 -19.68 -15.58
N VAL A 221 -3.22 -19.76 -14.63
CA VAL A 221 -2.49 -20.98 -14.27
C VAL A 221 -2.42 -21.09 -12.74
N SER A 222 -2.91 -22.19 -12.16
CA SER A 222 -2.99 -22.38 -10.69
C SER A 222 -3.69 -21.19 -9.98
N ASN A 223 -4.86 -20.83 -10.51
CA ASN A 223 -5.72 -19.71 -10.04
C ASN A 223 -5.02 -18.34 -9.92
N LYS A 224 -3.91 -18.14 -10.66
CA LYS A 224 -3.09 -16.92 -10.70
C LYS A 224 -2.70 -16.58 -12.15
N TYR A 225 -2.33 -15.33 -12.40
CA TYR A 225 -1.83 -14.91 -13.72
C TYR A 225 -0.33 -15.27 -13.91
N PRO A 226 0.20 -15.28 -15.15
CA PRO A 226 1.60 -15.57 -15.42
C PRO A 226 2.57 -14.60 -14.74
N LYS A 227 3.53 -15.15 -13.98
CA LYS A 227 4.51 -14.39 -13.17
C LYS A 227 5.23 -13.29 -13.96
N GLY A 228 5.54 -13.52 -15.25
CA GLY A 228 6.21 -12.54 -16.12
C GLY A 228 5.34 -11.35 -16.49
N GLU A 229 4.05 -11.57 -16.74
CA GLU A 229 3.08 -10.53 -17.11
C GLU A 229 2.77 -9.63 -15.90
N ILE A 230 2.54 -10.24 -14.72
CA ILE A 230 2.39 -9.54 -13.45
C ILE A 230 3.65 -8.72 -13.13
N ASN A 231 4.85 -9.31 -13.25
CA ASN A 231 6.10 -8.62 -12.95
C ASN A 231 6.32 -7.38 -13.85
N ASN A 232 5.98 -7.47 -15.14
CA ASN A 232 5.99 -6.33 -16.04
C ASN A 232 5.04 -5.23 -15.54
N MET A 233 3.82 -5.59 -15.13
CA MET A 233 2.85 -4.64 -14.58
C MET A 233 3.34 -3.99 -13.27
N CYS A 234 3.88 -4.75 -12.32
CA CYS A 234 4.49 -4.23 -11.08
C CYS A 234 5.61 -3.20 -11.38
N LEU A 235 6.48 -3.47 -12.36
CA LEU A 235 7.55 -2.56 -12.78
C LEU A 235 7.03 -1.25 -13.41
N TYR A 236 5.83 -1.26 -13.98
CA TYR A 236 5.16 -0.02 -14.40
C TYR A 236 4.53 0.70 -13.20
N ILE A 237 3.75 -0.02 -12.36
CA ILE A 237 3.09 0.53 -11.16
C ILE A 237 4.10 1.28 -10.29
N ALA A 238 5.23 0.65 -9.95
CA ALA A 238 6.29 1.24 -9.12
C ALA A 238 6.92 2.52 -9.72
N ARG A 239 6.84 2.71 -11.04
CA ARG A 239 7.37 3.87 -11.78
C ARG A 239 6.32 4.93 -12.11
N VAL A 240 5.04 4.72 -11.81
CA VAL A 240 3.99 5.74 -12.01
C VAL A 240 4.27 6.93 -11.11
N LYS A 241 4.25 8.13 -11.71
CA LYS A 241 4.07 9.40 -11.00
C LYS A 241 2.62 9.86 -11.13
N PHE A 242 2.05 10.31 -10.03
CA PHE A 242 0.70 10.85 -9.97
C PHE A 242 0.72 12.36 -10.27
N ARG A 243 -0.47 12.95 -10.33
CA ARG A 243 -0.67 14.41 -10.36
C ARG A 243 -1.58 14.73 -9.18
N PRO A 244 -1.29 15.73 -8.33
CA PRO A 244 -2.24 16.15 -7.30
C PRO A 244 -3.55 16.58 -7.96
N LEU A 245 -4.66 16.02 -7.51
CA LEU A 245 -6.02 16.41 -7.90
C LEU A 245 -6.55 17.40 -6.86
N THR A 246 -7.19 18.49 -7.31
CA THR A 246 -7.56 19.62 -6.46
C THR A 246 -8.31 19.19 -5.20
N TRP A 247 -9.34 18.35 -5.34
CA TRP A 247 -10.15 17.85 -4.22
C TRP A 247 -9.33 17.08 -3.18
N ARG A 248 -8.53 16.09 -3.61
CA ARG A 248 -7.67 15.30 -2.72
C ARG A 248 -6.58 16.13 -2.04
N ASN A 249 -6.24 17.28 -2.62
CA ASN A 249 -5.26 18.21 -2.09
C ASN A 249 -5.90 19.30 -1.20
N SER A 250 -7.23 19.46 -1.20
CA SER A 250 -7.95 20.44 -0.38
C SER A 250 -8.69 19.85 0.81
N HIS A 251 -9.02 18.55 0.80
CA HIS A 251 -9.80 17.90 1.86
C HIS A 251 -9.06 16.72 2.51
N PRO A 252 -9.20 16.52 3.83
CA PRO A 252 -8.79 15.29 4.48
C PRO A 252 -9.77 14.17 4.11
N TYR A 253 -9.26 12.97 3.87
CA TYR A 253 -10.08 11.77 3.70
C TYR A 253 -9.35 10.55 4.24
N LEU A 254 -10.09 9.51 4.61
CA LEU A 254 -9.56 8.27 5.15
C LEU A 254 -10.19 7.10 4.39
N LEU A 255 -9.36 6.09 4.07
CA LEU A 255 -9.86 4.80 3.62
C LEU A 255 -9.82 3.88 4.83
N VAL A 256 -10.99 3.37 5.25
CA VAL A 256 -11.10 2.51 6.43
C VAL A 256 -10.50 1.15 6.11
N ASP A 257 -9.47 0.76 6.86
CA ASP A 257 -8.84 -0.55 6.80
C ASP A 257 -9.51 -1.54 7.78
N ARG A 258 -9.89 -1.10 8.98
CA ARG A 258 -10.61 -1.86 10.03
C ARG A 258 -11.66 -0.95 10.67
N PHE A 259 -12.82 -1.50 11.02
CA PHE A 259 -13.83 -0.82 11.84
C PHE A 259 -14.19 -1.68 13.05
N GLU A 260 -14.58 -1.05 14.14
CA GLU A 260 -14.96 -1.74 15.39
C GLU A 260 -16.16 -1.06 16.04
N ASP A 261 -17.05 -1.85 16.64
CA ASP A 261 -18.16 -1.37 17.48
C ASP A 261 -17.67 -1.37 18.94
N VAL A 262 -17.61 -0.20 19.57
CA VAL A 262 -17.14 0.01 20.95
C VAL A 262 -18.33 0.32 21.88
N THR A 263 -19.53 -0.05 21.47
CA THR A 263 -20.77 0.11 22.25
C THR A 263 -20.83 -0.97 23.34
N HIS A 264 -21.15 -0.59 24.58
CA HIS A 264 -21.23 -1.53 25.69
C HIS A 264 -22.31 -2.61 25.43
N PRO A 265 -22.03 -3.91 25.66
CA PRO A 265 -22.92 -5.00 25.28
C PRO A 265 -24.33 -4.87 25.89
N ASP A 266 -24.43 -4.43 27.15
CA ASP A 266 -25.70 -4.22 27.86
C ASP A 266 -26.65 -3.26 27.11
N VAL A 267 -26.10 -2.23 26.45
CA VAL A 267 -26.91 -1.26 25.67
C VAL A 267 -27.49 -1.95 24.43
N ILE A 268 -26.71 -2.84 23.81
CA ILE A 268 -27.14 -3.64 22.65
C ILE A 268 -28.19 -4.68 23.07
N GLN A 269 -28.04 -5.29 24.26
CA GLN A 269 -29.02 -6.22 24.82
C GLN A 269 -30.35 -5.52 25.17
N GLN A 270 -30.29 -4.33 25.77
CA GLN A 270 -31.48 -3.53 26.11
C GLN A 270 -32.18 -2.98 24.86
N ASN A 271 -31.42 -2.49 23.88
CA ASN A 271 -31.94 -1.90 22.64
C ASN A 271 -31.03 -2.22 21.44
N PRO A 272 -31.32 -3.28 20.66
CA PRO A 272 -30.49 -3.68 19.52
C PRO A 272 -30.28 -2.60 18.43
N VAL A 273 -31.21 -1.63 18.36
CA VAL A 273 -31.27 -0.51 17.40
C VAL A 273 -30.81 0.82 18.02
N ALA A 274 -30.15 0.81 19.18
CA ALA A 274 -29.57 2.00 19.79
C ALA A 274 -28.41 2.58 18.94
N ASP A 275 -28.18 3.89 19.08
CA ASP A 275 -27.02 4.58 18.48
C ASP A 275 -25.71 3.99 19.00
N ARG A 276 -24.77 3.72 18.08
CA ARG A 276 -23.54 2.96 18.36
C ARG A 276 -22.28 3.80 18.20
N LYS A 277 -21.28 3.53 19.05
CA LYS A 277 -19.95 4.14 18.95
C LYS A 277 -19.04 3.27 18.10
N ILE A 278 -18.64 3.79 16.94
CA ILE A 278 -17.82 3.05 15.97
C ILE A 278 -16.43 3.69 15.86
N THR A 279 -15.37 2.89 16.05
CA THR A 279 -13.99 3.31 15.82
C THR A 279 -13.57 2.92 14.40
N LEU A 280 -12.99 3.87 13.65
CA LEU A 280 -12.57 3.69 12.26
C LEU A 280 -11.05 3.83 12.15
N TYR A 281 -10.38 2.73 11.80
CA TYR A 281 -8.93 2.65 11.62
C TYR A 281 -8.57 2.74 10.14
N GLY A 282 -7.55 3.51 9.80
CA GLY A 282 -6.99 3.53 8.46
C GLY A 282 -6.02 4.68 8.22
N TYR A 283 -5.38 4.70 7.06
CA TYR A 283 -4.45 5.78 6.71
C TYR A 283 -5.20 7.08 6.34
N LEU A 284 -4.87 8.18 7.02
CA LEU A 284 -5.26 9.54 6.65
C LEU A 284 -4.61 9.94 5.30
N ARG A 285 -5.35 10.69 4.49
CA ARG A 285 -5.01 11.05 3.11
C ARG A 285 -5.42 12.48 2.81
N GLY A 286 -4.72 13.10 1.86
CA GLY A 286 -4.96 14.48 1.46
C GLY A 286 -4.32 15.47 2.42
N THR A 287 -5.14 16.25 3.14
CA THR A 287 -4.67 17.20 4.16
C THR A 287 -4.80 16.62 5.57
N HIS A 288 -4.17 17.26 6.56
CA HIS A 288 -4.33 16.89 7.97
C HIS A 288 -5.78 17.04 8.46
N LEU A 289 -6.18 16.16 9.38
CA LEU A 289 -7.48 16.14 10.05
C LEU A 289 -7.43 17.00 11.33
N LYS A 290 -8.55 17.57 11.78
CA LYS A 290 -8.64 18.31 13.05
C LYS A 290 -9.72 17.69 13.97
N PRO A 291 -9.52 17.66 15.30
CA PRO A 291 -10.56 17.24 16.25
C PRO A 291 -11.85 18.06 16.09
N GLY A 292 -12.99 17.43 16.32
CA GLY A 292 -14.31 18.08 16.24
C GLY A 292 -14.77 18.45 14.82
N MET A 293 -14.03 18.07 13.77
CA MET A 293 -14.52 18.20 12.40
C MET A 293 -15.73 17.29 12.14
N LYS A 294 -16.65 17.74 11.28
CA LYS A 294 -17.66 16.87 10.68
C LYS A 294 -17.01 15.91 9.69
N ILE A 295 -17.47 14.67 9.67
CA ILE A 295 -17.09 13.64 8.71
C ILE A 295 -18.35 13.25 7.93
N HIS A 296 -18.25 13.18 6.59
CA HIS A 296 -19.26 12.48 5.80
C HIS A 296 -18.81 11.03 5.59
N VAL A 297 -19.57 10.07 6.11
CA VAL A 297 -19.37 8.64 5.88
C VAL A 297 -20.26 8.24 4.71
N ALA A 298 -19.63 7.90 3.58
CA ALA A 298 -20.33 7.56 2.34
C ALA A 298 -21.33 6.41 2.57
N GLY A 299 -22.59 6.63 2.18
CA GLY A 299 -23.69 5.68 2.38
C GLY A 299 -24.34 5.70 3.77
N ALA A 300 -23.73 6.33 4.78
CA ALA A 300 -24.26 6.38 6.16
C ALA A 300 -24.73 7.79 6.60
N GLY A 301 -24.04 8.86 6.19
CA GLY A 301 -24.44 10.24 6.47
C GLY A 301 -23.35 11.14 7.08
N ASP A 302 -23.78 12.26 7.66
CA ASP A 302 -22.91 13.26 8.29
C ASP A 302 -22.82 13.05 9.80
N PHE A 303 -21.60 12.87 10.32
CA PHE A 303 -21.34 12.62 11.74
C PHE A 303 -20.36 13.65 12.33
N TYR A 304 -20.42 13.84 13.65
CA TYR A 304 -19.38 14.54 14.40
C TYR A 304 -18.36 13.53 14.95
N MET A 305 -17.12 13.98 15.03
CA MET A 305 -15.98 13.18 15.48
C MET A 305 -15.74 13.37 16.98
N GLU A 306 -15.88 12.31 17.76
CA GLU A 306 -15.70 12.34 19.23
C GLU A 306 -14.21 12.48 19.61
N SER A 307 -13.31 11.73 18.98
CA SER A 307 -11.87 11.76 19.26
C SER A 307 -11.01 11.47 18.02
N ILE A 308 -9.71 11.76 18.09
CA ILE A 308 -8.68 11.29 17.16
C ILE A 308 -7.49 10.79 17.99
N THR A 309 -7.05 9.56 17.73
CA THR A 309 -5.79 9.03 18.26
C THR A 309 -4.87 8.68 17.09
N SER A 310 -3.64 9.17 17.10
CA SER A 310 -2.61 8.73 16.16
C SER A 310 -2.01 7.41 16.64
N LEU A 311 -1.88 6.43 15.75
CA LEU A 311 -1.39 5.09 16.05
C LEU A 311 -0.07 4.79 15.31
N PRO A 312 0.77 3.88 15.83
CA PRO A 312 1.97 3.44 15.13
C PRO A 312 1.60 2.79 13.79
N ASP A 313 2.44 3.04 12.80
CA ASP A 313 2.28 2.62 11.41
C ASP A 313 2.42 1.08 11.28
N PRO A 314 1.39 0.34 10.80
CA PRO A 314 1.47 -1.12 10.65
C PRO A 314 2.20 -1.57 9.37
N CYS A 315 2.61 -0.65 8.50
CA CYS A 315 3.50 -0.91 7.37
C CYS A 315 4.50 0.25 7.19
N PRO A 316 5.46 0.42 8.14
CA PRO A 316 6.41 1.51 8.14
C PRO A 316 7.36 1.39 6.94
N LEU A 317 7.68 2.54 6.34
CA LEU A 317 8.56 2.60 5.17
C LEU A 317 10.01 2.30 5.57
N PRO A 318 10.67 1.27 4.99
CA PRO A 318 12.00 0.82 5.43
C PRO A 318 13.13 1.82 5.14
N SER A 319 12.87 2.95 4.45
CA SER A 319 13.80 4.08 4.40
C SER A 319 13.88 4.87 5.70
N LYS A 320 12.82 4.92 6.54
CA LYS A 320 12.92 5.45 7.91
C LYS A 320 13.78 4.54 8.81
N ASN A 321 13.65 3.22 8.64
CA ASN A 321 14.27 2.24 9.55
C ASN A 321 15.68 1.77 9.10
N SER A 322 16.31 2.39 8.09
CA SER A 322 17.65 1.98 7.66
C SER A 322 18.55 3.14 7.22
N GLU A 323 19.50 3.51 8.10
CA GLU A 323 20.55 4.52 7.88
C GLU A 323 21.34 4.29 6.58
N LYS A 324 21.50 3.02 6.19
CA LYS A 324 22.28 2.61 5.02
C LYS A 324 21.36 2.44 3.82
N VAL A 325 21.45 3.38 2.87
CA VAL A 325 20.65 3.46 1.62
C VAL A 325 20.96 2.30 0.65
N LYS A 326 20.48 1.10 1.01
CA LYS A 326 20.50 -0.10 0.16
C LYS A 326 19.63 0.15 -1.07
N LYS A 327 20.08 -0.25 -2.27
CA LYS A 327 19.32 -0.09 -3.53
C LYS A 327 18.21 -1.13 -3.73
N HIS A 328 18.22 -2.22 -2.97
CA HIS A 328 17.23 -3.29 -3.02
C HIS A 328 16.42 -3.36 -1.72
N LEU A 329 15.18 -3.84 -1.84
CA LEU A 329 14.29 -4.14 -0.73
C LEU A 329 14.62 -5.54 -0.19
N SER A 330 14.84 -5.69 1.12
CA SER A 330 15.05 -7.00 1.76
C SER A 330 13.74 -7.78 1.82
N GLN A 331 13.80 -9.10 2.04
CA GLN A 331 12.58 -9.88 2.28
C GLN A 331 11.93 -9.52 3.62
N LYS A 332 12.73 -9.16 4.64
CA LYS A 332 12.23 -8.66 5.94
C LYS A 332 11.50 -7.31 5.80
N ASP A 333 11.82 -6.52 4.77
CA ASP A 333 11.23 -5.19 4.55
C ASP A 333 9.85 -5.27 3.87
N ILE A 334 9.39 -6.45 3.44
CA ILE A 334 8.14 -6.62 2.66
C ILE A 334 7.01 -7.04 3.59
N MET A 335 6.37 -6.06 4.21
CA MET A 335 5.19 -6.26 5.04
C MET A 335 3.89 -6.30 4.22
N LEU A 336 2.90 -6.99 4.79
CA LEU A 336 1.53 -7.15 4.31
C LEU A 336 0.60 -6.73 5.46
N TYR A 337 -0.25 -5.74 5.23
CA TYR A 337 -1.29 -5.34 6.18
C TYR A 337 -2.65 -5.43 5.50
N ALA A 338 -3.48 -6.35 5.98
CA ALA A 338 -4.83 -6.58 5.50
C ALA A 338 -5.67 -7.14 6.68
N PRO A 339 -6.22 -6.29 7.56
CA PRO A 339 -6.85 -6.73 8.80
C PRO A 339 -8.12 -7.56 8.57
N ILE A 340 -8.76 -7.45 7.40
CA ILE A 340 -9.95 -8.22 7.00
C ILE A 340 -9.56 -9.48 6.17
N VAL A 341 -8.27 -9.69 5.83
CA VAL A 341 -7.86 -10.71 4.83
C VAL A 341 -6.59 -11.48 5.23
N GLY A 342 -6.76 -12.77 5.50
CA GLY A 342 -5.66 -13.71 5.66
C GLY A 342 -6.12 -15.17 5.56
N ASN A 343 -5.30 -16.09 6.08
CA ASN A 343 -5.81 -17.38 6.54
C ASN A 343 -6.67 -17.21 7.79
N ILE A 344 -6.35 -16.20 8.60
CA ILE A 344 -7.17 -15.71 9.71
C ILE A 344 -8.14 -14.67 9.12
N MET A 345 -9.44 -14.90 9.24
CA MET A 345 -10.48 -13.90 9.01
C MET A 345 -11.09 -13.48 10.34
N PHE A 346 -11.14 -12.17 10.57
CA PHE A 346 -11.79 -11.56 11.73
C PHE A 346 -13.21 -11.18 11.32
N ASP A 347 -14.20 -11.83 11.93
CA ASP A 347 -15.54 -11.25 12.08
C ASP A 347 -15.58 -10.48 13.42
N LYS A 348 -16.69 -9.82 13.75
CA LYS A 348 -16.81 -8.94 14.93
C LYS A 348 -16.41 -9.61 16.23
N ASP A 349 -16.95 -10.79 16.47
CA ASP A 349 -16.89 -11.51 17.74
C ASP A 349 -16.17 -12.87 17.60
N ALA A 350 -15.69 -13.22 16.39
CA ALA A 350 -15.17 -14.54 16.05
C ALA A 350 -13.96 -14.47 15.09
N VAL A 351 -13.01 -15.39 15.27
CA VAL A 351 -11.75 -15.44 14.51
C VAL A 351 -11.64 -16.78 13.77
N TYR A 352 -11.98 -16.79 12.49
CA TYR A 352 -11.99 -17.97 11.64
C TYR A 352 -10.60 -18.26 11.07
N ILE A 353 -9.99 -19.39 11.43
CA ILE A 353 -8.63 -19.76 11.00
C ILE A 353 -8.66 -20.89 9.96
N ASN A 354 -8.49 -20.52 8.70
CA ASN A 354 -8.37 -21.44 7.57
C ASN A 354 -6.99 -22.13 7.58
N LEU A 355 -6.92 -23.27 8.28
CA LEU A 355 -5.78 -24.19 8.25
C LEU A 355 -5.90 -25.16 7.05
N GLY A 356 -4.78 -25.52 6.45
CA GLY A 356 -4.76 -26.45 5.31
C GLY A 356 -4.86 -27.93 5.68
N GLN A 357 -4.69 -28.25 6.97
CA GLN A 357 -4.94 -29.54 7.62
C GLN A 357 -5.31 -29.25 9.07
N VAL A 358 -6.26 -30.00 9.64
CA VAL A 358 -6.72 -29.83 11.03
C VAL A 358 -6.52 -31.13 11.80
N ASN A 359 -5.66 -31.08 12.82
CA ASN A 359 -5.23 -32.27 13.57
C ASN A 359 -5.68 -32.26 15.05
N TYR A 360 -6.12 -31.12 15.57
CA TYR A 360 -6.27 -30.86 17.01
C TYR A 360 -7.61 -30.20 17.41
N SER A 361 -8.52 -29.91 16.48
CA SER A 361 -9.83 -29.32 16.79
C SER A 361 -10.88 -30.39 17.11
N LYS A 362 -11.94 -30.01 17.85
CA LYS A 362 -13.12 -30.86 18.02
C LYS A 362 -13.87 -30.96 16.68
N LYS A 363 -14.66 -32.01 16.47
CA LYS A 363 -15.40 -32.23 15.22
C LYS A 363 -16.40 -31.10 14.95
N ASP A 364 -17.03 -30.60 16.02
CA ASP A 364 -18.08 -29.59 15.97
C ASP A 364 -17.55 -28.18 15.59
N ASP A 365 -16.22 -27.99 15.58
CA ASP A 365 -15.52 -26.74 15.22
C ASP A 365 -15.06 -26.69 13.74
N ILE A 366 -15.38 -27.70 12.92
CA ILE A 366 -14.78 -27.87 11.57
C ILE A 366 -15.80 -27.68 10.44
N ASP A 367 -15.72 -26.50 9.81
CA ASP A 367 -16.32 -26.11 8.52
C ASP A 367 -15.97 -26.98 7.29
N GLY A 368 -16.24 -28.29 7.26
CA GLY A 368 -15.96 -29.10 6.06
C GLY A 368 -16.27 -30.60 6.11
N ASP A 369 -15.95 -31.30 5.01
CA ASP A 369 -16.05 -32.76 4.90
C ASP A 369 -14.90 -33.43 5.68
N ASP A 370 -15.26 -34.26 6.66
CA ASP A 370 -14.44 -34.65 7.82
C ASP A 370 -13.14 -35.43 7.43
N ASP A 371 -13.20 -36.21 6.35
CA ASP A 371 -12.14 -37.15 5.94
C ASP A 371 -11.03 -36.55 5.04
N GLU A 372 -11.24 -35.42 4.36
CA GLU A 372 -10.19 -34.80 3.51
C GLU A 372 -9.27 -33.85 4.29
N VAL A 373 -9.77 -33.24 5.38
CA VAL A 373 -9.08 -32.16 6.11
C VAL A 373 -8.28 -32.67 7.31
N ARG A 374 -8.68 -33.81 7.89
CA ARG A 374 -7.97 -34.45 9.02
C ARG A 374 -6.62 -35.03 8.57
N GLY A 375 -5.53 -34.56 9.15
CA GLY A 375 -4.24 -35.24 9.03
C GLY A 375 -4.27 -36.60 9.71
N LYS A 376 -3.36 -37.51 9.30
CA LYS A 376 -3.18 -38.78 10.01
C LYS A 376 -2.65 -38.50 11.41
N GLY A 377 -3.55 -38.58 12.40
CA GLY A 377 -3.23 -38.40 13.81
C GLY A 377 -2.23 -39.44 14.31
N GLY A 378 -1.50 -39.05 15.36
CA GLY A 378 -0.70 -39.93 16.19
C GLY A 378 -1.06 -39.74 17.67
N GLU A 379 -0.38 -40.45 18.56
CA GLU A 379 -0.64 -40.47 20.01
C GLU A 379 -0.76 -39.05 20.61
N GLY A 380 0.10 -38.11 20.21
CA GLY A 380 0.02 -36.71 20.65
C GLY A 380 -1.23 -35.94 20.19
N THR A 381 -1.86 -36.32 19.06
CA THR A 381 -3.16 -35.72 18.64
C THR A 381 -4.33 -36.27 19.45
N GLU A 382 -4.24 -37.53 19.90
CA GLU A 382 -5.24 -38.19 20.74
C GLU A 382 -5.16 -37.66 22.19
N MET A 383 -3.95 -37.44 22.71
CA MET A 383 -3.70 -36.77 23.99
C MET A 383 -4.27 -35.35 24.03
N VAL A 384 -4.12 -34.55 22.96
CA VAL A 384 -4.71 -33.21 22.91
C VAL A 384 -6.24 -33.27 22.82
N GLN A 385 -6.80 -34.23 22.08
CA GLN A 385 -8.26 -34.42 21.99
C GLN A 385 -8.87 -34.89 23.32
N SER A 386 -8.16 -35.69 24.13
CA SER A 386 -8.64 -36.09 25.46
C SER A 386 -8.53 -34.96 26.48
N LEU A 387 -7.43 -34.19 26.49
CA LEU A 387 -7.29 -32.97 27.32
C LEU A 387 -8.43 -31.97 27.05
N GLN A 388 -8.77 -31.73 25.78
CA GLN A 388 -9.90 -30.87 25.37
C GLN A 388 -11.30 -31.39 25.77
N GLN A 389 -11.43 -32.65 26.17
CA GLN A 389 -12.67 -33.23 26.70
C GLN A 389 -12.72 -33.17 28.23
N LEU A 390 -11.57 -33.06 28.91
CA LEU A 390 -11.48 -32.97 30.38
C LEU A 390 -11.94 -31.61 30.94
N GLU A 391 -11.99 -30.56 30.11
CA GLU A 391 -12.58 -29.23 30.43
C GLU A 391 -14.09 -29.25 30.77
N SER A 392 -14.73 -30.42 30.78
CA SER A 392 -16.15 -30.64 31.11
C SER A 392 -16.48 -30.49 32.61
N GLY A 393 -16.06 -29.37 33.22
CA GLY A 393 -16.62 -28.85 34.47
C GLY A 393 -16.03 -29.37 35.79
N LEU A 394 -15.00 -30.23 35.78
CA LEU A 394 -14.26 -30.64 36.97
C LEU A 394 -12.76 -30.40 36.76
N GLY A 395 -12.13 -29.66 37.67
CA GLY A 395 -10.70 -29.33 37.56
C GLY A 395 -9.80 -30.57 37.60
N ILE A 396 -8.61 -30.48 36.99
CA ILE A 396 -7.60 -31.56 37.12
C ILE A 396 -7.22 -31.74 38.60
N ASP A 397 -7.13 -30.63 39.35
CA ASP A 397 -6.90 -30.59 40.79
C ASP A 397 -8.02 -31.27 41.60
N GLU A 398 -9.29 -30.98 41.28
CA GLU A 398 -10.47 -31.59 41.90
C GLU A 398 -10.54 -33.11 41.66
N ARG A 399 -10.04 -33.58 40.50
CA ARG A 399 -9.87 -35.01 40.21
C ARG A 399 -8.66 -35.64 40.92
N LEU A 400 -7.62 -34.85 41.23
CA LEU A 400 -6.47 -35.27 42.03
C LEU A 400 -6.83 -35.40 43.52
N LYS A 401 -7.67 -34.51 44.06
CA LYS A 401 -8.20 -34.60 45.44
C LYS A 401 -8.94 -35.91 45.69
N GLY A 402 -9.72 -36.36 44.70
CA GLY A 402 -10.39 -37.66 44.70
C GLY A 402 -9.49 -38.88 44.40
N ALA A 403 -8.21 -38.70 44.06
CA ALA A 403 -7.29 -39.79 43.78
C ALA A 403 -6.85 -40.50 45.07
N THR A 404 -6.70 -41.82 45.01
CA THR A 404 -6.24 -42.64 46.13
C THR A 404 -4.89 -43.29 45.86
N LEU A 405 -3.96 -43.17 46.81
CA LEU A 405 -2.61 -43.71 46.70
C LEU A 405 -2.39 -44.77 47.78
N SER A 406 -1.96 -45.97 47.38
CA SER A 406 -1.63 -47.06 48.31
C SER A 406 -0.13 -47.31 48.30
N LEU A 407 0.51 -47.05 49.45
CA LEU A 407 1.97 -47.11 49.61
C LEU A 407 2.51 -48.54 49.60
N PHE A 408 1.70 -49.53 49.99
CA PHE A 408 2.10 -50.93 50.03
C PHE A 408 1.05 -51.86 49.40
N LYS A 409 1.52 -52.96 48.82
CA LYS A 409 0.66 -53.93 48.15
C LYS A 409 -0.21 -54.64 49.20
N ASN A 410 -1.50 -54.31 49.22
CA ASN A 410 -2.56 -54.70 50.17
C ASN A 410 -2.81 -53.76 51.36
N THR A 411 -2.28 -52.52 51.39
CA THR A 411 -2.76 -51.50 52.35
C THR A 411 -3.97 -50.72 51.82
N ALA A 412 -4.79 -50.18 52.73
CA ALA A 412 -5.81 -49.20 52.39
C ALA A 412 -5.17 -48.01 51.64
N ALA A 413 -5.91 -47.44 50.69
CA ALA A 413 -5.42 -46.34 49.85
C ALA A 413 -5.91 -45.00 50.43
N ILE A 414 -4.97 -44.10 50.70
CA ILE A 414 -5.20 -42.79 51.33
C ILE A 414 -5.73 -41.83 50.26
N ARG A 415 -6.72 -40.97 50.59
CA ARG A 415 -7.17 -39.89 49.70
C ARG A 415 -6.32 -38.64 49.88
N ALA A 416 -6.14 -37.86 48.81
CA ALA A 416 -5.45 -36.57 48.92
C ALA A 416 -6.21 -35.56 49.80
N ASP A 417 -7.56 -35.55 49.77
CA ASP A 417 -8.40 -34.75 50.69
C ASP A 417 -8.21 -35.10 52.19
N GLU A 418 -7.62 -36.26 52.53
CA GLU A 418 -7.38 -36.70 53.92
C GLU A 418 -6.00 -36.26 54.46
N LEU A 419 -5.24 -35.42 53.71
CA LEU A 419 -3.90 -34.95 54.09
C LEU A 419 -3.84 -33.46 54.45
N ASP A 420 -4.74 -32.61 53.93
CA ASP A 420 -4.75 -31.17 54.21
C ASP A 420 -5.29 -30.86 55.63
N SER A 421 -6.01 -31.78 56.28
CA SER A 421 -6.73 -31.56 57.55
C SER A 421 -5.87 -31.50 58.81
N ASP A 422 -4.63 -32.01 58.75
CA ASP A 422 -3.80 -32.26 59.94
C ASP A 422 -2.68 -31.20 60.09
N SER A 423 -2.89 -30.00 59.52
CA SER A 423 -1.90 -28.90 59.52
C SER A 423 -2.20 -27.75 60.50
N GLU A 424 -3.30 -27.81 61.26
CA GLU A 424 -3.61 -26.85 62.32
C GLU A 424 -3.31 -27.41 63.72
N ASN A 425 -2.54 -26.65 64.51
CA ASN A 425 -2.21 -26.81 65.94
C ASN A 425 -1.05 -27.79 66.33
N GLU A 426 0.16 -27.24 66.51
CA GLU A 426 0.89 -27.40 67.78
C GLU A 426 1.21 -26.01 68.37
N ASP A 427 1.36 -25.94 69.70
CA ASP A 427 1.11 -24.75 70.52
C ASP A 427 2.34 -23.88 70.88
N ASN A 428 2.10 -22.55 70.91
CA ASN A 428 2.51 -21.52 71.89
C ASN A 428 3.99 -21.33 72.36
N ASP A 429 4.41 -20.06 72.22
CA ASP A 429 5.04 -19.19 73.24
C ASP A 429 6.37 -19.53 73.95
N ALA A 430 7.39 -18.70 73.68
CA ALA A 430 8.45 -18.36 74.66
C ALA A 430 9.13 -16.97 74.42
N ALA A 431 8.36 -15.88 74.57
CA ALA A 431 8.75 -14.54 75.09
C ALA A 431 10.02 -13.77 74.60
N ASN A 432 9.77 -12.54 74.12
CA ASN A 432 10.61 -11.31 74.19
C ASN A 432 11.90 -11.26 73.31
N ASP A 433 12.44 -10.09 72.91
CA ASP A 433 12.25 -8.70 73.39
C ASP A 433 12.26 -7.64 72.24
N ASP A 434 12.13 -6.35 72.58
CA ASP A 434 11.76 -5.20 71.72
C ASP A 434 12.69 -4.72 70.56
N SER A 435 12.06 -3.93 69.66
CA SER A 435 12.58 -2.77 68.86
C SER A 435 13.40 -2.94 67.56
N ASP A 436 12.69 -2.73 66.43
CA ASP A 436 12.81 -1.61 65.45
C ASP A 436 14.11 -1.23 64.67
N GLU A 437 13.85 -0.69 63.46
CA GLU A 437 14.65 0.15 62.53
C GLU A 437 15.70 -0.50 61.57
N ASP A 438 15.27 -0.55 60.29
CA ASP A 438 15.93 -0.05 59.06
C ASP A 438 16.86 -0.91 58.15
N ASP A 439 16.38 -0.98 56.89
CA ASP A 439 17.02 -0.81 55.57
C ASP A 439 18.12 -1.74 54.97
N ASP A 440 17.83 -2.11 53.71
CA ASP A 440 18.66 -2.17 52.48
C ASP A 440 19.85 -3.15 52.30
N ASP A 441 19.59 -4.10 51.38
CA ASP A 441 20.33 -4.39 50.13
C ASP A 441 21.64 -5.22 50.02
N GLU A 442 21.70 -5.88 48.85
CA GLU A 442 22.81 -6.41 48.03
C GLU A 442 23.75 -7.54 48.54
N ASP A 443 23.65 -8.68 47.81
CA ASP A 443 24.71 -9.49 47.17
C ASP A 443 26.05 -9.80 47.90
N ASP A 444 26.33 -11.09 48.13
CA ASP A 444 27.32 -11.88 47.35
C ASP A 444 27.59 -13.27 47.98
N GLU A 445 27.60 -14.35 47.18
CA GLU A 445 28.28 -15.64 47.49
C GLU A 445 28.93 -16.25 46.22
N ASP A 446 30.21 -15.91 46.04
CA ASP A 446 31.37 -16.70 45.56
C ASP A 446 31.26 -18.25 45.58
N ASP A 447 32.06 -19.08 44.86
CA ASP A 447 32.94 -18.99 43.66
C ASP A 447 33.43 -20.45 43.32
N ASP A 448 34.60 -20.65 42.67
CA ASP A 448 35.39 -21.89 42.39
C ASP A 448 34.90 -22.82 41.20
N ASP A 449 35.70 -23.42 40.27
CA ASP A 449 37.15 -23.78 40.14
C ASP A 449 37.66 -23.83 38.64
N ASP A 450 38.90 -24.29 38.35
CA ASP A 450 39.64 -24.40 37.03
C ASP A 450 39.24 -25.68 36.18
N GLU A 451 39.83 -26.17 35.06
CA GLU A 451 41.22 -26.22 34.52
C GLU A 451 41.46 -25.40 33.22
N GLN A 452 42.50 -24.57 33.25
CA GLN A 452 43.38 -24.11 32.15
C GLN A 452 43.36 -24.87 30.80
N ASN A 453 43.61 -24.13 29.72
CA ASN A 453 44.79 -24.48 28.89
C ASN A 453 45.45 -23.35 28.09
N VAL A 454 46.74 -23.54 27.80
CA VAL A 454 47.70 -22.63 27.13
C VAL A 454 47.70 -22.93 25.61
N GLY A 455 48.00 -22.05 24.64
CA GLY A 455 48.47 -20.66 24.60
C GLY A 455 49.36 -20.43 23.35
N LYS A 456 50.05 -19.28 23.21
CA LYS A 456 50.96 -18.83 22.10
C LYS A 456 50.24 -18.28 20.85
N SER A 457 50.37 -16.99 20.46
CA SER A 457 51.52 -16.15 20.02
C SER A 457 51.95 -16.41 18.56
N ASN A 458 52.23 -15.43 17.68
CA ASN A 458 52.68 -14.03 17.87
C ASN A 458 52.30 -13.10 16.67
N PRO A 459 52.45 -11.76 16.78
CA PRO A 459 52.25 -10.78 15.69
C PRO A 459 53.57 -10.31 15.02
N THR A 460 53.47 -9.59 13.88
CA THR A 460 54.56 -8.71 13.34
C THR A 460 54.02 -7.65 12.35
N GLU A 461 54.82 -6.61 12.08
CA GLU A 461 54.45 -5.39 11.31
C GLU A 461 55.23 -5.23 9.98
N SER A 462 54.60 -4.57 9.00
CA SER A 462 55.19 -3.65 7.98
C SER A 462 54.02 -3.14 7.09
N ILE A 463 53.91 -1.90 6.59
CA ILE A 463 54.85 -0.84 6.15
C ILE A 463 55.65 -1.22 4.89
N GLU A 464 55.00 -1.03 3.73
CA GLU A 464 55.46 -0.17 2.62
C GLU A 464 54.25 0.44 1.90
#